data_AF-A0A244ERY1-F1
#
_entry.id   AF-A0A244ERY1-F1
#
_cell.length_a   1.000
_cell.length_b   1.000
_cell.length_c   1.000
_cell.angle_alpha   90.00
_cell.angle_beta   90.00
_cell.angle_gamma   90.00
#
_symmetry.space_group_name_H-M   'P 1'
#
loop_
_entity.id
_entity.type
_entity.pdbx_description
1 polymer ?
#
loop_
_entity_poly.entity_id
_entity_poly.type
_entity_poly.pdbx_seq_one_letter_code
_entity_poly.pdbx_strand_id
1 'polypeptide(L)'
;MPFLTAHPSVVITLLLESYVDHDLLESELKQVSPEFLSMVFDPSEYPTGQWPLLADMIRKNKRVVILADRDGSTGYFTIGDHRVRILKNTEVAVENTYNLGSLFDHDWRCETRDINNPLDKPQAANSRGWPSLFVMNQFHAFGSSQGHAGDVDNNLTWLQRRVQDECMPKAQKPPSYLAVDYNQTGDTIPYAAALSQGGIYFYEKANADRSGDTVCVLPALHDYNFKLPARGCENDEIRSVQLAGVARGTRITLYDSPNGNKSDDFVYIDVKKTMPIDAFVTIGSLERSFSNDQVTVTALRNNGMDGKVSHIVVGASPLDSDFSVAEIVFHEGNNATQNTVCTVPFAKGDQFKMGDGNNPYGCDNDEIRSATVVRAKKGSYFTLVGNPDGTFNQGRTTVTVLQDIIVPRVIPSFNRTYNDDFIKVEVTHGGNVDGKSSYGYFGPLQ
;
A
#
# COMPACT_ATOMS: atom_id res chain seq x y z
N MET A 1 1.96 -22.44 -26.07
CA MET A 1 2.80 -21.23 -26.14
C MET A 1 2.11 -19.86 -26.23
N PRO A 2 0.76 -19.70 -26.30
CA PRO A 2 0.17 -18.35 -26.39
C PRO A 2 0.59 -17.36 -25.29
N PHE A 3 0.83 -17.82 -24.06
CA PHE A 3 1.12 -16.95 -22.91
C PHE A 3 2.45 -16.18 -23.03
N LEU A 4 3.60 -16.86 -23.15
CA LEU A 4 4.91 -16.17 -23.20
C LEU A 4 5.08 -15.30 -24.45
N THR A 5 4.38 -15.62 -25.54
CA THR A 5 4.30 -14.80 -26.75
C THR A 5 3.44 -13.55 -26.52
N ALA A 6 2.29 -13.68 -25.85
CA ALA A 6 1.42 -12.55 -25.51
C ALA A 6 2.01 -11.66 -24.40
N HIS A 7 2.92 -12.19 -23.58
CA HIS A 7 3.50 -11.50 -22.44
C HIS A 7 5.05 -11.47 -22.52
N PRO A 8 5.62 -10.64 -23.41
CA PRO A 8 7.06 -10.61 -23.66
C PRO A 8 7.90 -10.12 -22.46
N SER A 9 7.28 -9.42 -21.51
CA SER A 9 7.93 -8.94 -20.28
C SER A 9 7.92 -9.95 -19.13
N VAL A 10 7.25 -11.10 -19.28
CA VAL A 10 7.16 -12.09 -18.21
C VAL A 10 8.34 -13.05 -18.26
N VAL A 11 8.90 -13.32 -17.08
CA VAL A 11 9.84 -14.42 -16.79
C VAL A 11 9.10 -15.45 -15.95
N ILE A 12 9.25 -16.72 -16.30
CA ILE A 12 8.67 -17.84 -15.56
C ILE A 12 9.77 -18.72 -14.96
N THR A 13 9.49 -19.28 -13.79
CA THR A 13 10.30 -20.32 -13.18
C THR A 13 9.45 -21.56 -13.01
N LEU A 14 9.94 -22.69 -13.50
CA LEU A 14 9.36 -24.02 -13.30
C LEU A 14 10.18 -24.73 -12.23
N LEU A 15 9.55 -25.10 -11.12
CA LEU A 15 10.14 -25.93 -10.08
C LEU A 15 9.58 -27.34 -10.23
N LEU A 16 10.43 -28.28 -10.62
CA LEU A 16 10.05 -29.65 -10.93
C LEU A 16 10.50 -30.61 -9.84
N GLU A 17 9.53 -31.18 -9.14
CA GLU A 17 9.77 -32.41 -8.37
C GLU A 17 9.63 -33.62 -9.30
N SER A 18 10.75 -34.02 -9.90
CA SER A 18 10.81 -35.11 -10.88
C SER A 18 11.57 -36.31 -10.33
N TYR A 19 10.97 -37.49 -10.47
CA TYR A 19 11.56 -38.79 -10.16
C TYR A 19 11.90 -39.61 -11.41
N VAL A 20 11.73 -39.03 -12.60
CA VAL A 20 12.07 -39.71 -13.86
C VAL A 20 13.58 -39.67 -14.12
N ASP A 21 14.06 -40.66 -14.86
CA ASP A 21 15.44 -40.69 -15.31
C ASP A 21 15.69 -39.70 -16.46
N HIS A 22 16.98 -39.53 -16.78
CA HIS A 22 17.43 -38.55 -17.76
C HIS A 22 16.84 -38.79 -19.15
N ASP A 23 16.83 -40.05 -19.60
CA ASP A 23 16.40 -40.40 -20.96
C ASP A 23 14.90 -40.16 -21.17
N LEU A 24 14.07 -40.45 -20.15
CA LEU A 24 12.65 -40.17 -20.21
C LEU A 24 12.38 -38.66 -20.22
N LEU A 25 13.06 -37.88 -19.37
CA LEU A 25 12.93 -36.42 -19.39
C LEU A 25 13.38 -35.83 -20.73
N GLU A 26 14.47 -36.32 -21.31
CA GLU A 26 14.93 -35.91 -22.63
C GLU A 26 13.88 -36.22 -23.71
N SER A 27 13.22 -37.37 -23.64
CA SER A 27 12.12 -37.76 -24.53
C SER A 27 10.92 -36.81 -24.42
N GLU A 28 10.56 -36.39 -23.21
CA GLU A 28 9.50 -35.39 -23.00
C GLU A 28 9.90 -34.00 -23.53
N LEU A 29 11.16 -33.58 -23.30
CA LEU A 29 11.67 -32.32 -23.83
C LEU A 29 11.67 -32.27 -25.37
N LYS A 30 11.85 -33.41 -26.06
CA LYS A 30 11.72 -33.51 -27.53
C LYS A 30 10.32 -33.20 -28.04
N GLN A 31 9.29 -33.32 -27.20
CA GLN A 31 7.90 -32.98 -27.53
C GLN A 31 7.60 -31.49 -27.30
N VAL A 32 8.47 -30.77 -26.57
CA VAL A 32 8.33 -29.34 -26.30
C VAL A 32 8.72 -28.55 -27.55
N SER A 33 7.93 -27.51 -27.87
CA SER A 33 8.16 -26.67 -29.04
C SER A 33 9.55 -26.01 -29.03
N PRO A 34 10.28 -25.98 -30.17
CA PRO A 34 11.60 -25.34 -30.29
C PRO A 34 11.65 -23.88 -29.80
N GLU A 35 10.59 -23.10 -30.07
CA GLU A 35 10.48 -21.71 -29.62
C GLU A 35 10.54 -21.60 -28.08
N PHE A 36 9.84 -22.47 -27.35
CA PHE A 36 9.93 -22.51 -25.87
C PHE A 36 11.34 -22.89 -25.40
N LEU A 37 11.94 -23.91 -26.01
CA LEU A 37 13.30 -24.36 -25.67
C LEU A 37 14.33 -23.24 -25.88
N SER A 38 14.15 -22.41 -26.91
CA SER A 38 15.01 -21.26 -27.18
C SER A 38 14.98 -20.20 -26.06
N MET A 39 13.89 -20.13 -25.29
CA MET A 39 13.70 -19.20 -24.17
C MET A 39 14.27 -19.70 -22.85
N VAL A 40 14.76 -20.94 -22.78
CA VAL A 40 15.31 -21.50 -21.54
C VAL A 40 16.59 -20.77 -21.14
N PHE A 41 16.62 -20.33 -19.90
CA PHE A 41 17.69 -19.63 -19.24
C PHE A 41 18.93 -20.51 -19.11
N ASP A 42 20.10 -19.97 -19.50
CA ASP A 42 21.39 -20.62 -19.38
C ASP A 42 22.39 -19.71 -18.64
N PRO A 43 22.85 -20.07 -17.43
CA PRO A 43 23.85 -19.31 -16.68
C PRO A 43 25.17 -19.05 -17.43
N SER A 44 25.52 -19.84 -18.44
CA SER A 44 26.72 -19.62 -19.24
C SER A 44 26.63 -18.35 -20.09
N GLU A 45 25.42 -17.88 -20.41
CA GLU A 45 25.18 -16.66 -21.18
C GLU A 45 25.29 -15.37 -20.35
N TYR A 46 25.50 -15.49 -19.04
CA TYR A 46 25.55 -14.37 -18.09
C TYR A 46 26.91 -14.38 -17.37
N PRO A 47 27.78 -13.39 -17.60
CA PRO A 47 29.13 -13.38 -17.04
C PRO A 47 29.18 -12.91 -15.56
N THR A 48 28.05 -12.56 -14.96
CA THR A 48 27.98 -11.90 -13.65
C THR A 48 28.10 -12.88 -12.47
N GLY A 49 28.72 -12.43 -11.37
CA GLY A 49 28.73 -13.13 -10.08
C GLY A 49 27.44 -12.96 -9.27
N GLN A 50 26.37 -12.50 -9.91
CA GLN A 50 25.03 -12.32 -9.33
C GLN A 50 23.98 -12.82 -10.32
N TRP A 51 22.77 -13.10 -9.82
CA TRP A 51 21.61 -13.33 -10.66
C TRP A 51 21.43 -12.16 -11.65
N PRO A 52 21.09 -12.44 -12.91
CA PRO A 52 20.79 -11.39 -13.87
C PRO A 52 19.54 -10.61 -13.46
N LEU A 53 19.49 -9.35 -13.88
CA LEU A 53 18.26 -8.58 -13.77
C LEU A 53 17.17 -9.21 -14.67
N LEU A 54 15.92 -9.15 -14.22
CA LEU A 54 14.77 -9.58 -15.04
C LEU A 54 14.77 -8.87 -16.41
N ALA A 55 15.14 -7.60 -16.46
CA ALA A 55 15.26 -6.83 -17.69
C ALA A 55 16.28 -7.42 -18.69
N ASP A 56 17.37 -8.02 -18.20
CA ASP A 56 18.37 -8.66 -19.07
C ASP A 56 17.90 -10.02 -19.58
N MET A 57 17.18 -10.78 -18.76
CA MET A 57 16.50 -12.02 -19.17
C MET A 57 15.46 -11.74 -20.25
N ILE A 58 14.66 -10.69 -20.08
CA ILE A 58 13.66 -10.24 -21.06
C ILE A 58 14.34 -9.82 -22.36
N ARG A 59 15.38 -8.97 -22.29
CA ARG A 59 16.09 -8.46 -23.49
C ARG A 59 16.73 -9.57 -24.32
N LYS A 60 17.27 -10.61 -23.67
CA LYS A 60 17.85 -11.78 -24.34
C LYS A 60 16.82 -12.84 -24.73
N ASN A 61 15.54 -12.63 -24.37
CA ASN A 61 14.47 -13.62 -24.50
C ASN A 61 14.76 -14.96 -23.79
N LYS A 62 15.54 -14.92 -22.70
CA LYS A 62 15.88 -16.08 -21.86
C LYS A 62 15.03 -16.08 -20.59
N ARG A 63 13.73 -16.27 -20.80
CA ARG A 63 12.65 -15.97 -19.85
C ARG A 63 12.08 -17.20 -19.15
N VAL A 64 12.65 -18.38 -19.34
CA VAL A 64 12.21 -19.63 -18.70
C VAL A 64 13.34 -20.20 -17.85
N VAL A 65 13.20 -20.16 -16.53
CA VAL A 65 14.11 -20.85 -15.60
C VAL A 65 13.50 -22.20 -15.25
N ILE A 66 14.28 -23.28 -15.31
CA ILE A 66 13.82 -24.62 -14.92
C ILE A 66 14.74 -25.12 -13.81
N LEU A 67 14.15 -25.41 -12.66
CA LEU A 67 14.78 -26.00 -11.48
C LEU A 67 14.25 -27.42 -11.28
N ALA A 68 15.11 -28.36 -10.92
CA ALA A 68 14.71 -29.72 -10.55
C ALA A 68 15.53 -30.25 -9.38
N ASP A 69 14.97 -31.18 -8.61
CA ASP A 69 15.57 -31.65 -7.35
C ASP A 69 16.61 -32.78 -7.53
N ARG A 70 16.50 -33.59 -8.59
CA ARG A 70 17.28 -34.82 -8.76
C ARG A 70 18.34 -34.68 -9.85
N ASP A 71 19.50 -35.29 -9.61
CA ASP A 71 20.64 -35.23 -10.54
C ASP A 71 20.26 -35.70 -11.96
N GLY A 72 19.50 -36.80 -12.08
CA GLY A 72 19.05 -37.33 -13.38
C GLY A 72 18.11 -36.40 -14.15
N SER A 73 17.46 -35.45 -13.48
CA SER A 73 16.58 -34.45 -14.11
C SER A 73 17.26 -33.09 -14.26
N THR A 74 18.55 -32.98 -14.00
CA THR A 74 19.32 -31.73 -14.05
C THR A 74 20.51 -31.89 -14.98
N GLY A 75 21.04 -30.79 -15.51
CA GLY A 75 22.15 -30.87 -16.47
C GLY A 75 21.89 -30.07 -17.73
N TYR A 76 22.67 -30.37 -18.75
CA TYR A 76 22.42 -29.92 -20.11
C TYR A 76 21.77 -31.04 -20.90
N PHE A 77 20.66 -30.72 -21.56
CA PHE A 77 19.97 -31.58 -22.51
C PHE A 77 20.16 -31.00 -23.90
N THR A 78 20.47 -31.85 -24.88
CA THR A 78 20.58 -31.44 -26.30
C THR A 78 19.36 -31.92 -27.04
N ILE A 79 18.49 -30.98 -27.43
CA ILE A 79 17.19 -31.26 -28.05
C ILE A 79 17.18 -30.62 -29.45
N GLY A 80 17.51 -31.41 -30.47
CA GLY A 80 17.77 -30.88 -31.81
C GLY A 80 18.91 -29.87 -31.77
N ASP A 81 18.66 -28.65 -32.25
CA ASP A 81 19.63 -27.55 -32.26
C ASP A 81 19.64 -26.73 -30.96
N HIS A 82 18.82 -27.10 -29.97
CA HIS A 82 18.70 -26.38 -28.71
C HIS A 82 19.47 -27.06 -27.59
N ARG A 83 20.24 -26.25 -26.86
CA ARG A 83 20.83 -26.64 -25.58
C ARG A 83 19.94 -26.12 -24.45
N VAL A 84 19.38 -27.04 -23.67
CA VAL A 84 18.46 -26.75 -22.57
C VAL A 84 19.18 -26.98 -21.25
N ARG A 85 19.22 -25.96 -20.38
CA ARG A 85 19.80 -26.08 -19.05
C ARG A 85 18.68 -26.23 -18.01
N ILE A 86 18.71 -27.34 -17.26
CA ILE A 86 17.90 -27.52 -16.06
C ILE A 86 18.83 -27.44 -14.85
N LEU A 87 18.58 -26.48 -13.96
CA LEU A 87 19.40 -26.24 -12.78
C LEU A 87 18.98 -27.17 -11.64
N LYS A 88 19.96 -27.65 -10.88
CA LYS A 88 19.67 -28.37 -9.65
C LYS A 88 19.22 -27.38 -8.57
N ASN A 89 18.04 -27.59 -8.02
CA ASN A 89 17.41 -26.68 -7.09
C ASN A 89 18.29 -26.41 -5.86
N THR A 90 18.84 -27.44 -5.22
CA THR A 90 19.75 -27.32 -4.06
C THR A 90 21.09 -26.65 -4.37
N GLU A 91 21.44 -26.49 -5.64
CA GLU A 91 22.63 -25.74 -6.03
C GLU A 91 22.39 -24.23 -6.13
N VAL A 92 21.14 -23.78 -6.20
CA VAL A 92 20.78 -22.38 -6.48
C VAL A 92 19.77 -21.76 -5.51
N ALA A 93 19.01 -22.59 -4.79
CA ALA A 93 18.00 -22.19 -3.84
C ALA A 93 18.12 -22.97 -2.51
N VAL A 94 17.51 -22.40 -1.48
CA VAL A 94 17.25 -23.02 -0.19
C VAL A 94 15.73 -23.03 0.03
N GLU A 95 15.26 -24.01 0.80
CA GLU A 95 13.82 -24.20 1.02
C GLU A 95 13.53 -24.61 2.46
N ASN A 96 12.39 -24.14 3.00
CA ASN A 96 11.86 -24.70 4.24
C ASN A 96 11.05 -25.98 3.97
N THR A 97 10.74 -26.72 5.03
CA THR A 97 9.99 -27.98 4.97
C THR A 97 8.60 -27.84 4.32
N TYR A 98 8.12 -28.95 3.76
CA TYR A 98 6.82 -29.10 3.08
C TYR A 98 5.67 -29.46 4.03
N ASN A 99 5.66 -28.89 5.23
CA ASN A 99 4.65 -29.27 6.19
C ASN A 99 4.31 -28.11 7.13
N LEU A 100 3.15 -27.50 6.88
CA LEU A 100 2.49 -26.56 7.78
C LEU A 100 1.79 -27.24 8.98
N GLY A 101 2.00 -28.53 9.22
CA GLY A 101 1.34 -29.26 10.30
C GLY A 101 0.02 -29.87 9.85
N SER A 102 -0.96 -29.95 10.75
CA SER A 102 -2.30 -30.47 10.45
C SER A 102 -3.31 -29.34 10.29
N LEU A 103 -4.51 -29.65 9.78
CA LEU A 103 -5.59 -28.66 9.62
C LEU A 103 -6.04 -27.98 10.93
N PHE A 104 -5.71 -28.56 12.08
CA PHE A 104 -6.12 -28.06 13.39
C PHE A 104 -4.95 -27.60 14.26
N ASP A 105 -3.72 -27.83 13.80
CA ASP A 105 -2.50 -27.51 14.54
C ASP A 105 -1.41 -27.18 13.53
N HIS A 106 -1.30 -25.88 13.24
CA HIS A 106 -0.36 -25.35 12.27
C HIS A 106 1.05 -25.21 12.86
N ASP A 107 2.03 -25.75 12.16
CA ASP A 107 3.44 -25.53 12.43
C ASP A 107 3.99 -24.39 11.55
N TRP A 108 3.96 -23.17 12.10
CA TRP A 108 4.42 -21.98 11.39
C TRP A 108 5.94 -21.88 11.28
N ARG A 109 6.71 -22.71 12.00
CA ARG A 109 8.18 -22.64 12.03
C ARG A 109 8.76 -22.79 10.64
N CYS A 110 9.79 -21.99 10.35
CA CYS A 110 10.51 -22.06 9.08
C CYS A 110 11.76 -22.96 9.19
N GLU A 111 11.57 -24.27 9.28
CA GLU A 111 12.69 -25.22 9.38
C GLU A 111 13.28 -25.53 8.01
N THR A 112 14.61 -25.66 7.91
CA THR A 112 15.26 -26.04 6.65
C THR A 112 14.83 -27.42 6.19
N ARG A 113 14.59 -27.59 4.88
CA ARG A 113 14.30 -28.90 4.26
C ARG A 113 15.55 -29.79 4.20
N ASP A 114 16.72 -29.19 4.03
CA ASP A 114 18.01 -29.88 3.91
C ASP A 114 19.01 -29.29 4.90
N ILE A 115 19.45 -30.10 5.86
CA ILE A 115 20.41 -29.68 6.89
C ILE A 115 21.79 -29.32 6.30
N ASN A 116 22.13 -29.87 5.13
CA ASN A 116 23.36 -29.53 4.41
C ASN A 116 23.21 -28.25 3.56
N ASN A 117 22.00 -27.69 3.48
CA ASN A 117 21.67 -26.50 2.72
C ASN A 117 20.80 -25.54 3.56
N PRO A 118 21.36 -24.95 4.64
CA PRO A 118 20.59 -24.14 5.59
C PRO A 118 20.00 -22.87 4.95
N LEU A 119 18.90 -22.37 5.51
CA LEU A 119 18.14 -21.23 4.95
C LEU A 119 18.96 -19.93 4.86
N ASP A 120 19.89 -19.70 5.79
CA ASP A 120 20.75 -18.51 5.84
C ASP A 120 21.92 -18.57 4.86
N LYS A 121 22.07 -19.66 4.09
CA LYS A 121 23.18 -19.84 3.15
C LYS A 121 23.25 -18.64 2.19
N PRO A 122 24.32 -17.84 2.24
CA PRO A 122 24.37 -16.58 1.50
C PRO A 122 24.56 -16.83 0.01
N GLN A 123 25.40 -17.80 -0.35
CA GLN A 123 25.76 -18.12 -1.74
C GLN A 123 25.39 -19.56 -2.10
N ALA A 124 24.82 -19.69 -3.28
CA ALA A 124 24.52 -20.91 -3.98
C ALA A 124 25.81 -21.73 -4.21
N ALA A 125 25.71 -23.06 -4.12
CA ALA A 125 26.84 -23.97 -4.37
C ALA A 125 27.21 -24.09 -5.87
N ASN A 126 26.57 -23.30 -6.73
CA ASN A 126 26.87 -23.26 -8.15
C ASN A 126 28.26 -22.66 -8.43
N SER A 127 28.78 -22.95 -9.62
CA SER A 127 30.10 -22.47 -10.08
C SER A 127 30.22 -20.96 -10.24
N ARG A 128 29.15 -20.18 -9.99
CA ARG A 128 29.11 -18.72 -10.12
C ARG A 128 29.05 -17.98 -8.78
N GLY A 129 28.78 -18.67 -7.66
CA GLY A 129 28.67 -18.06 -6.33
C GLY A 129 27.51 -17.08 -6.19
N TRP A 130 26.42 -17.25 -6.94
CA TRP A 130 25.26 -16.36 -6.89
C TRP A 130 24.60 -16.36 -5.50
N PRO A 131 23.90 -15.29 -5.11
CA PRO A 131 23.06 -15.33 -3.92
C PRO A 131 22.06 -16.49 -3.99
N SER A 132 21.93 -17.26 -2.91
CA SER A 132 20.94 -18.34 -2.86
C SER A 132 19.53 -17.74 -2.91
N LEU A 133 18.69 -18.24 -3.83
CA LEU A 133 17.26 -17.97 -3.83
C LEU A 133 16.61 -18.64 -2.62
N PHE A 134 15.45 -18.13 -2.19
CA PHE A 134 14.67 -18.75 -1.13
C PHE A 134 13.27 -19.09 -1.64
N VAL A 135 12.93 -20.39 -1.62
CA VAL A 135 11.56 -20.88 -1.86
C VAL A 135 10.92 -21.11 -0.51
N MET A 136 9.90 -20.31 -0.20
CA MET A 136 9.12 -20.48 1.02
C MET A 136 7.90 -21.36 0.74
N ASN A 137 7.86 -22.53 1.36
CA ASN A 137 6.80 -23.52 1.22
C ASN A 137 5.73 -23.35 2.30
N GLN A 138 4.50 -23.11 1.87
CA GLN A 138 3.29 -22.80 2.64
C GLN A 138 2.17 -23.76 2.25
N PHE A 139 2.39 -25.05 2.47
CA PHE A 139 1.40 -26.09 2.20
C PHE A 139 1.49 -27.22 3.23
N HIS A 140 0.39 -27.96 3.35
CA HIS A 140 0.31 -29.13 4.22
C HIS A 140 0.83 -30.36 3.49
N ALA A 141 1.48 -31.28 4.22
CA ALA A 141 1.91 -32.55 3.64
C ALA A 141 0.72 -33.44 3.22
N PHE A 142 -0.45 -33.26 3.85
CA PHE A 142 -1.67 -33.98 3.52
C PHE A 142 -2.91 -33.20 4.00
N GLY A 143 -4.01 -33.31 3.24
CA GLY A 143 -5.36 -32.99 3.73
C GLY A 143 -5.82 -31.54 3.58
N SER A 144 -5.01 -30.62 3.04
CA SER A 144 -5.47 -29.24 2.79
C SER A 144 -6.62 -29.19 1.75
N SER A 145 -7.55 -28.29 1.98
CA SER A 145 -8.68 -28.00 1.10
C SER A 145 -8.61 -26.56 0.62
N GLN A 146 -9.27 -26.25 -0.51
CA GLN A 146 -9.30 -24.89 -1.02
C GLN A 146 -9.88 -23.88 -0.01
N GLY A 147 -10.88 -24.26 0.79
CA GLY A 147 -11.44 -23.37 1.83
C GLY A 147 -10.43 -23.08 2.92
N HIS A 148 -9.83 -24.14 3.50
CA HIS A 148 -8.81 -24.01 4.54
C HIS A 148 -7.59 -23.22 4.08
N ALA A 149 -7.10 -23.50 2.87
CA ALA A 149 -5.98 -22.76 2.30
C ALA A 149 -6.31 -21.28 2.12
N GLY A 150 -7.54 -20.93 1.72
CA GLY A 150 -7.94 -19.53 1.55
C GLY A 150 -8.10 -18.79 2.87
N ASP A 151 -8.84 -19.40 3.81
CA ASP A 151 -9.26 -18.75 5.05
C ASP A 151 -8.14 -18.70 6.10
N VAL A 152 -7.13 -19.60 6.00
CA VAL A 152 -6.06 -19.72 6.99
C VAL A 152 -4.68 -19.63 6.34
N ASP A 153 -4.29 -20.59 5.50
CA ASP A 153 -2.89 -20.72 5.07
C ASP A 153 -2.42 -19.52 4.21
N ASN A 154 -3.27 -19.09 3.28
CA ASN A 154 -3.02 -18.02 2.32
C ASN A 154 -3.64 -16.69 2.75
N ASN A 155 -4.35 -16.65 3.87
CA ASN A 155 -4.84 -15.41 4.47
C ASN A 155 -3.65 -14.51 4.83
N LEU A 156 -3.78 -13.21 4.57
CA LEU A 156 -2.68 -12.27 4.73
C LEU A 156 -2.08 -12.25 6.14
N THR A 157 -2.90 -12.35 7.19
CA THR A 157 -2.45 -12.34 8.57
C THR A 157 -1.40 -13.43 8.81
N TRP A 158 -1.72 -14.67 8.44
CA TRP A 158 -0.85 -15.81 8.68
C TRP A 158 0.33 -15.84 7.71
N LEU A 159 0.10 -15.53 6.44
CA LEU A 159 1.15 -15.50 5.43
C LEU A 159 2.19 -14.42 5.74
N GLN A 160 1.76 -13.22 6.18
CA GLN A 160 2.66 -12.15 6.56
C GLN A 160 3.46 -12.50 7.81
N ARG A 161 2.80 -12.98 8.88
CA ARG A 161 3.48 -13.41 10.10
C ARG A 161 4.54 -14.47 9.80
N ARG A 162 4.21 -15.47 8.99
CA ARG A 162 5.17 -16.52 8.66
C ARG A 162 6.35 -16.00 7.84
N VAL A 163 6.11 -15.12 6.86
CA VAL A 163 7.23 -14.50 6.13
C VAL A 163 8.09 -13.66 7.06
N GLN A 164 7.51 -12.72 7.82
CA GLN A 164 8.26 -11.69 8.53
C GLN A 164 8.82 -12.15 9.88
N ASP A 165 8.07 -12.97 10.62
CA ASP A 165 8.39 -13.34 12.00
C ASP A 165 9.09 -14.71 12.08
N GLU A 166 8.82 -15.62 11.15
CA GLU A 166 9.37 -16.99 11.17
C GLU A 166 10.47 -17.21 10.12
N CYS A 167 10.20 -16.89 8.85
CA CYS A 167 11.07 -17.27 7.75
C CYS A 167 12.19 -16.28 7.47
N MET A 168 11.90 -14.98 7.35
CA MET A 168 12.92 -13.97 7.07
C MET A 168 14.04 -13.92 8.12
N PRO A 169 13.77 -14.03 9.45
CA PRO A 169 14.84 -14.06 10.44
C PRO A 169 15.77 -15.28 10.29
N LYS A 170 15.23 -16.43 9.89
CA LYS A 170 16.01 -17.67 9.68
C LYS A 170 16.75 -17.68 8.34
N ALA A 171 16.14 -17.17 7.28
CA ALA A 171 16.74 -17.13 5.93
C ALA A 171 17.66 -15.92 5.72
N GLN A 172 17.56 -14.89 6.57
CA GLN A 172 18.24 -13.59 6.43
C GLN A 172 18.00 -12.91 5.08
N LYS A 173 16.89 -13.26 4.41
CA LYS A 173 16.48 -12.73 3.11
C LYS A 173 14.97 -12.92 2.91
N PRO A 174 14.32 -12.06 2.12
CA PRO A 174 12.93 -12.29 1.71
C PRO A 174 12.83 -13.51 0.78
N PRO A 175 11.66 -14.18 0.74
CA PRO A 175 11.43 -15.25 -0.21
C PRO A 175 11.51 -14.74 -1.65
N SER A 176 12.22 -15.48 -2.49
CA SER A 176 12.20 -15.30 -3.94
C SER A 176 10.93 -15.88 -4.56
N TYR A 177 10.39 -16.94 -3.95
CA TYR A 177 9.14 -17.58 -4.32
C TYR A 177 8.32 -17.92 -3.08
N LEU A 178 7.00 -17.71 -3.16
CA LEU A 178 6.02 -18.26 -2.23
C LEU A 178 5.33 -19.45 -2.93
N ALA A 179 5.51 -20.65 -2.40
CA ALA A 179 4.84 -21.85 -2.87
C ALA A 179 3.70 -22.19 -1.92
N VAL A 180 2.46 -22.16 -2.42
CA VAL A 180 1.22 -22.32 -1.63
C VAL A 180 0.32 -23.39 -2.23
N ASP A 181 -0.51 -24.01 -1.39
CA ASP A 181 -1.67 -24.77 -1.86
C ASP A 181 -2.75 -23.82 -2.41
N TYR A 182 -3.43 -24.21 -3.50
CA TYR A 182 -4.55 -23.47 -4.09
C TYR A 182 -4.28 -21.96 -4.31
N ASN A 183 -3.29 -21.62 -5.12
CA ASN A 183 -2.87 -20.22 -5.36
C ASN A 183 -3.94 -19.25 -5.89
N GLN A 184 -5.15 -19.73 -6.19
CA GLN A 184 -6.29 -18.92 -6.62
C GLN A 184 -7.16 -18.43 -5.45
N THR A 185 -6.84 -18.79 -4.21
CA THR A 185 -7.57 -18.37 -3.00
C THR A 185 -6.66 -17.66 -2.00
N GLY A 186 -7.27 -16.86 -1.12
CA GLY A 186 -6.55 -16.01 -0.15
C GLY A 186 -5.79 -14.85 -0.80
N ASP A 187 -4.78 -14.35 -0.08
CA ASP A 187 -4.10 -13.08 -0.36
C ASP A 187 -2.67 -13.25 -0.87
N THR A 188 -2.29 -14.47 -1.30
CA THR A 188 -0.92 -14.76 -1.73
C THR A 188 -0.47 -13.87 -2.89
N ILE A 189 -1.33 -13.65 -3.89
CA ILE A 189 -0.98 -12.85 -5.07
C ILE A 189 -0.70 -11.37 -4.71
N PRO A 190 -1.63 -10.64 -4.05
CA PRO A 190 -1.34 -9.26 -3.65
C PRO A 190 -0.16 -9.17 -2.68
N TYR A 191 0.03 -10.15 -1.78
CA TYR A 191 1.18 -10.13 -0.88
C TYR A 191 2.52 -10.38 -1.58
N ALA A 192 2.59 -11.33 -2.52
CA ALA A 192 3.77 -11.56 -3.34
C ALA A 192 4.14 -10.32 -4.19
N ALA A 193 3.12 -9.64 -4.72
CA ALA A 193 3.32 -8.37 -5.39
C ALA A 193 3.86 -7.30 -4.42
N ALA A 194 3.32 -7.20 -3.21
CA ALA A 194 3.80 -6.25 -2.20
C ALA A 194 5.26 -6.50 -1.77
N LEU A 195 5.68 -7.76 -1.64
CA LEU A 195 7.06 -8.13 -1.32
C LEU A 195 8.07 -7.73 -2.42
N SER A 196 7.62 -7.65 -3.67
CA SER A 196 8.48 -7.34 -4.82
C SER A 196 8.37 -5.90 -5.31
N GLN A 197 7.28 -5.21 -5.00
CA GLN A 197 6.95 -3.87 -5.52
C GLN A 197 6.84 -2.81 -4.43
N GLY A 198 6.88 -3.20 -3.15
CA GLY A 198 6.41 -2.37 -2.05
C GLY A 198 4.91 -2.54 -1.81
N GLY A 199 4.47 -2.23 -0.59
CA GLY A 199 3.10 -2.43 -0.17
C GLY A 199 2.61 -1.36 0.82
N ILE A 200 1.30 -1.15 0.78
CA ILE A 200 0.53 -0.41 1.77
C ILE A 200 -0.23 -1.45 2.59
N TYR A 201 0.22 -1.68 3.82
CA TYR A 201 -0.32 -2.71 4.72
C TYR A 201 -1.30 -2.05 5.68
N PHE A 202 -2.48 -2.64 5.83
CA PHE A 202 -3.54 -2.17 6.72
C PHE A 202 -3.75 -3.19 7.84
N TYR A 203 -3.92 -2.70 9.08
CA TYR A 203 -3.99 -3.53 10.27
C TYR A 203 -5.20 -3.19 11.12
N GLU A 204 -5.76 -4.21 11.79
CA GLU A 204 -6.94 -4.06 12.65
C GLU A 204 -6.60 -3.44 14.01
N LYS A 205 -5.32 -3.48 14.40
CA LYS A 205 -4.82 -2.93 15.66
C LYS A 205 -3.99 -1.68 15.39
N ALA A 206 -3.81 -0.89 16.44
CA ALA A 206 -2.91 0.26 16.43
C ALA A 206 -1.45 -0.17 16.22
N ASN A 207 -0.61 0.75 15.75
CA ASN A 207 0.85 0.59 15.63
C ASN A 207 1.32 -0.57 14.75
N ALA A 208 0.52 -1.00 13.77
CA ALA A 208 0.78 -2.20 12.97
C ALA A 208 1.03 -3.45 13.85
N ASP A 209 0.32 -3.56 14.97
CA ASP A 209 0.42 -4.69 15.88
C ASP A 209 -0.13 -5.97 15.22
N ARG A 210 0.79 -6.80 14.72
CA ARG A 210 0.51 -8.09 14.09
C ARG A 210 -0.01 -9.15 15.05
N SER A 211 -0.23 -8.88 16.34
CA SER A 211 -1.01 -9.78 17.21
C SER A 211 -2.50 -9.76 16.86
N GLY A 212 -2.95 -8.76 16.11
CA GLY A 212 -4.23 -8.75 15.42
C GLY A 212 -4.08 -9.09 13.95
N ASP A 213 -5.20 -9.08 13.24
CA ASP A 213 -5.28 -9.33 11.82
C ASP A 213 -4.64 -8.22 10.99
N THR A 214 -3.92 -8.65 9.97
CA THR A 214 -3.52 -7.79 8.86
C THR A 214 -4.68 -7.81 7.88
N VAL A 215 -5.52 -6.77 7.96
CA VAL A 215 -6.73 -6.59 7.13
C VAL A 215 -6.45 -6.85 5.66
N CYS A 216 -5.53 -6.10 5.06
CA CYS A 216 -5.13 -6.33 3.67
C CYS A 216 -3.82 -5.63 3.32
N VAL A 217 -3.31 -5.92 2.11
CA VAL A 217 -2.16 -5.23 1.52
C VAL A 217 -2.46 -4.81 0.09
N LEU A 218 -2.10 -3.57 -0.25
CA LEU A 218 -2.15 -3.05 -1.61
C LEU A 218 -0.73 -2.85 -2.15
N PRO A 219 -0.34 -3.48 -3.27
CA PRO A 219 0.96 -3.24 -3.90
C PRO A 219 1.13 -1.77 -4.36
N ALA A 220 2.29 -1.18 -4.08
CA ALA A 220 2.54 0.27 -4.12
C ALA A 220 2.65 0.91 -5.52
N LEU A 221 2.70 0.12 -6.59
CA LEU A 221 2.89 0.58 -7.97
C LEU A 221 1.58 0.74 -8.77
N HIS A 222 0.46 0.89 -8.07
CA HIS A 222 -0.86 0.99 -8.68
C HIS A 222 -1.70 2.09 -8.04
N ASP A 223 -2.54 2.70 -8.86
CA ASP A 223 -3.62 3.56 -8.39
C ASP A 223 -4.81 2.71 -7.97
N TYR A 224 -5.47 3.12 -6.89
CA TYR A 224 -6.63 2.45 -6.34
C TYR A 224 -7.76 3.43 -6.09
N ASN A 225 -8.99 3.00 -6.33
CA ASN A 225 -10.20 3.70 -5.92
C ASN A 225 -11.32 2.66 -5.78
N PHE A 226 -11.64 2.28 -4.55
CA PHE A 226 -12.61 1.23 -4.30
C PHE A 226 -13.25 1.32 -2.91
N LYS A 227 -14.50 0.89 -2.82
CA LYS A 227 -15.25 0.74 -1.56
C LYS A 227 -14.93 -0.60 -0.92
N LEU A 228 -14.97 -0.66 0.40
CA LEU A 228 -14.81 -1.90 1.15
C LEU A 228 -16.17 -2.60 1.34
N PRO A 229 -16.20 -3.95 1.42
CA PRO A 229 -15.06 -4.85 1.29
C PRO A 229 -14.66 -5.11 -0.17
N ALA A 230 -13.36 -5.08 -0.46
CA ALA A 230 -12.80 -5.46 -1.77
C ALA A 230 -11.28 -5.65 -1.68
N ARG A 231 -10.72 -6.43 -2.63
CA ARG A 231 -9.26 -6.67 -2.73
C ARG A 231 -8.65 -7.28 -1.46
N GLY A 232 -9.39 -8.15 -0.79
CA GLY A 232 -8.99 -8.75 0.49
C GLY A 232 -9.16 -7.82 1.69
N CYS A 233 -9.57 -6.56 1.50
CA CYS A 233 -9.79 -5.63 2.60
C CYS A 233 -11.22 -5.72 3.15
N GLU A 234 -11.36 -5.97 4.45
CA GLU A 234 -12.61 -5.88 5.18
C GLU A 234 -13.05 -4.43 5.45
N ASN A 235 -14.36 -4.22 5.58
CA ASN A 235 -14.93 -2.91 5.92
C ASN A 235 -14.81 -2.66 7.43
N ASP A 236 -14.50 -1.43 7.83
CA ASP A 236 -14.49 -1.00 9.24
C ASP A 236 -13.48 -1.73 10.16
N GLU A 237 -12.45 -2.35 9.60
CA GLU A 237 -11.41 -3.00 10.43
C GLU A 237 -10.15 -2.14 10.57
N ILE A 238 -9.82 -1.30 9.60
CA ILE A 238 -8.52 -0.63 9.51
C ILE A 238 -8.33 0.43 10.63
N ARG A 239 -7.28 0.25 11.45
CA ARG A 239 -6.86 1.20 12.50
C ARG A 239 -5.47 1.78 12.32
N SER A 240 -4.58 1.07 11.63
CA SER A 240 -3.22 1.55 11.40
C SER A 240 -2.68 1.09 10.06
N VAL A 241 -1.64 1.78 9.60
CA VAL A 241 -1.05 1.58 8.27
C VAL A 241 0.45 1.45 8.39
N GLN A 242 1.03 0.57 7.59
CA GLN A 242 2.48 0.50 7.40
C GLN A 242 2.81 0.58 5.90
N LEU A 243 3.82 1.38 5.56
CA LEU A 243 4.24 1.62 4.19
C LEU A 243 5.63 1.04 3.96
N ALA A 244 5.83 0.31 2.86
CA ALA A 244 7.14 -0.16 2.40
C ALA A 244 7.25 0.01 0.89
N GLY A 245 8.40 0.48 0.38
CA GLY A 245 8.59 0.64 -1.07
C GLY A 245 7.68 1.68 -1.75
N VAL A 246 6.92 2.47 -0.99
CA VAL A 246 5.97 3.45 -1.56
C VAL A 246 6.74 4.68 -2.07
N ALA A 247 6.41 5.12 -3.28
CA ALA A 247 7.09 6.23 -3.94
C ALA A 247 6.74 7.59 -3.33
N ARG A 248 7.69 8.54 -3.37
CA ARG A 248 7.41 9.96 -3.12
C ARG A 248 6.32 10.45 -4.07
N GLY A 249 5.43 11.30 -3.55
CA GLY A 249 4.35 11.88 -4.33
C GLY A 249 3.16 10.95 -4.48
N THR A 250 3.08 9.88 -3.68
CA THR A 250 1.86 9.09 -3.51
C THR A 250 1.02 9.68 -2.39
N ARG A 251 -0.28 9.85 -2.63
CA ARG A 251 -1.31 10.13 -1.63
C ARG A 251 -2.19 8.90 -1.43
N ILE A 252 -2.34 8.50 -0.18
CA ILE A 252 -3.33 7.52 0.26
C ILE A 252 -4.43 8.30 0.99
N THR A 253 -5.67 8.14 0.54
CA THR A 253 -6.84 8.73 1.19
C THR A 253 -7.73 7.62 1.69
N LEU A 254 -8.09 7.70 2.96
CA LEU A 254 -9.01 6.79 3.62
C LEU A 254 -10.25 7.59 4.00
N TYR A 255 -11.43 7.04 3.76
CA TYR A 255 -12.70 7.65 4.16
C TYR A 255 -13.50 6.67 5.01
N ASP A 256 -14.18 7.19 6.03
CA ASP A 256 -15.22 6.47 6.76
C ASP A 256 -16.43 6.25 5.84
N SER A 257 -16.82 7.28 5.09
CA SER A 257 -17.90 7.14 4.13
C SER A 257 -17.54 6.24 2.94
N PRO A 258 -18.36 5.22 2.60
CA PRO A 258 -18.15 4.38 1.42
C PRO A 258 -18.31 5.16 0.10
N ASN A 259 -18.83 6.38 0.13
CA ASN A 259 -18.96 7.25 -1.05
C ASN A 259 -17.86 8.31 -1.12
N GLY A 260 -16.89 8.29 -0.21
CA GLY A 260 -15.85 9.31 -0.11
C GLY A 260 -16.39 10.68 0.32
N ASN A 261 -17.50 10.70 1.07
CA ASN A 261 -18.05 11.95 1.60
C ASN A 261 -17.09 12.54 2.65
N LYS A 262 -16.76 13.83 2.50
CA LYS A 262 -15.87 14.59 3.36
C LYS A 262 -16.61 15.40 4.44
N SER A 263 -17.92 15.23 4.55
CA SER A 263 -18.67 15.62 5.75
C SER A 263 -18.57 14.57 6.86
N ASP A 264 -17.82 13.49 6.64
CA ASP A 264 -17.50 12.46 7.62
C ASP A 264 -15.97 12.33 7.79
N ASP A 265 -15.49 11.41 8.64
CA ASP A 265 -14.05 11.20 8.87
C ASP A 265 -13.29 10.84 7.58
N PHE A 266 -12.15 11.50 7.36
CA PHE A 266 -11.19 11.12 6.32
C PHE A 266 -9.76 11.47 6.67
N VAL A 267 -8.82 10.76 6.05
CA VAL A 267 -7.38 10.91 6.30
C VAL A 267 -6.63 10.99 4.99
N TYR A 268 -5.74 11.99 4.89
CA TYR A 268 -4.69 12.00 3.87
C TYR A 268 -3.37 11.52 4.45
N ILE A 269 -2.69 10.64 3.73
CA ILE A 269 -1.31 10.24 3.98
C ILE A 269 -0.52 10.58 2.71
N ASP A 270 0.28 11.65 2.79
CA ASP A 270 1.17 12.08 1.70
C ASP A 270 2.59 11.58 1.92
N VAL A 271 3.12 10.85 0.95
CA VAL A 271 4.48 10.31 0.98
C VAL A 271 5.49 11.35 0.47
N LYS A 272 6.38 11.79 1.36
CA LYS A 272 7.36 12.86 1.10
C LYS A 272 8.67 12.33 0.53
N LYS A 273 9.01 11.07 0.80
CA LYS A 273 10.23 10.40 0.34
C LYS A 273 9.92 8.98 -0.12
N THR A 274 10.55 8.55 -1.21
CA THR A 274 10.48 7.17 -1.67
C THR A 274 11.12 6.28 -0.62
N MET A 275 10.35 5.30 -0.15
CA MET A 275 10.81 4.36 0.87
C MET A 275 11.53 3.17 0.22
N PRO A 276 12.61 2.65 0.82
CA PRO A 276 13.12 1.33 0.48
C PRO A 276 12.05 0.25 0.68
N ILE A 277 12.13 -0.83 -0.10
CA ILE A 277 11.17 -1.95 0.00
C ILE A 277 11.32 -2.77 1.28
N ASP A 278 12.51 -2.72 1.90
CA ASP A 278 12.90 -3.42 3.13
C ASP A 278 12.78 -2.52 4.38
N ALA A 279 12.28 -1.30 4.22
CA ALA A 279 12.07 -0.35 5.31
C ALA A 279 10.58 -0.03 5.46
N PHE A 280 10.13 0.07 6.71
CA PHE A 280 8.74 0.33 7.02
C PHE A 280 8.55 1.70 7.69
N VAL A 281 7.50 2.41 7.28
CA VAL A 281 6.99 3.60 7.97
C VAL A 281 5.63 3.27 8.56
N THR A 282 5.50 3.35 9.89
CA THR A 282 4.27 3.04 10.61
C THR A 282 3.48 4.32 10.92
N ILE A 283 2.21 4.32 10.51
CA ILE A 283 1.18 5.26 10.93
C ILE A 283 0.34 4.52 11.96
N GLY A 284 0.63 4.76 13.25
CA GLY A 284 0.12 3.91 14.32
C GLY A 284 -1.36 4.08 14.67
N SER A 285 -1.99 5.15 14.20
CA SER A 285 -3.43 5.41 14.32
C SER A 285 -3.82 6.43 13.25
N LEU A 286 -5.06 6.35 12.78
CA LEU A 286 -5.67 7.28 11.81
C LEU A 286 -6.29 8.51 12.49
N GLU A 287 -6.26 8.57 13.82
CA GLU A 287 -6.97 9.58 14.61
C GLU A 287 -6.25 10.91 14.75
N ARG A 288 -4.99 11.03 14.30
CA ARG A 288 -4.18 12.22 14.58
C ARG A 288 -3.36 12.65 13.39
N SER A 289 -3.38 13.95 13.15
CA SER A 289 -2.49 14.59 12.20
C SER A 289 -1.06 14.65 12.76
N PHE A 290 -0.07 14.35 11.91
CA PHE A 290 1.34 14.57 12.21
C PHE A 290 2.14 14.69 10.93
N SER A 291 3.36 15.23 11.01
CA SER A 291 4.31 15.19 9.90
C SER A 291 5.70 14.87 10.40
N ASN A 292 6.39 14.01 9.67
CA ASN A 292 7.81 13.74 9.83
C ASN A 292 8.52 13.91 8.47
N ASP A 293 9.73 13.38 8.32
CA ASP A 293 10.52 13.50 7.10
C ASP A 293 10.06 12.54 5.98
N GLN A 294 9.30 11.49 6.32
CA GLN A 294 8.82 10.46 5.39
C GLN A 294 7.38 10.74 4.92
N VAL A 295 6.50 11.19 5.82
CA VAL A 295 5.08 11.37 5.53
C VAL A 295 4.49 12.63 6.18
N THR A 296 3.38 13.09 5.62
CA THR A 296 2.43 13.98 6.29
C THR A 296 1.09 13.24 6.39
N VAL A 297 0.61 13.04 7.61
CA VAL A 297 -0.71 12.49 7.90
C VAL A 297 -1.61 13.63 8.33
N THR A 298 -2.74 13.78 7.65
CA THR A 298 -3.76 14.79 7.95
C THR A 298 -5.06 14.07 8.24
N ALA A 299 -5.38 13.93 9.52
CA ALA A 299 -6.63 13.37 10.00
C ALA A 299 -7.66 14.48 10.19
N LEU A 300 -8.82 14.34 9.54
CA LEU A 300 -9.92 15.29 9.51
C LEU A 300 -11.13 14.56 10.07
N ARG A 301 -11.40 14.80 11.36
CA ARG A 301 -12.21 13.90 12.19
C ARG A 301 -13.63 14.42 12.36
N ASN A 302 -14.61 13.53 12.35
CA ASN A 302 -15.98 13.77 12.78
C ASN A 302 -16.26 12.96 14.06
N ASN A 303 -16.23 11.63 14.02
CA ASN A 303 -16.49 10.76 15.16
C ASN A 303 -15.42 9.65 15.35
N GLY A 304 -14.29 9.76 14.65
CA GLY A 304 -13.11 8.92 14.78
C GLY A 304 -13.02 7.86 13.68
N MET A 305 -11.80 7.61 13.19
CA MET A 305 -11.52 6.84 11.98
C MET A 305 -11.03 5.40 12.23
N ASP A 306 -10.47 5.11 13.41
CA ASP A 306 -9.87 3.81 13.69
C ASP A 306 -10.95 2.72 13.73
N GLY A 307 -10.95 1.84 12.73
CA GLY A 307 -11.92 0.77 12.58
C GLY A 307 -13.24 1.25 11.96
N LYS A 308 -13.18 2.21 11.02
CA LYS A 308 -14.35 2.66 10.25
C LYS A 308 -14.06 2.93 8.77
N VAL A 309 -12.84 2.63 8.30
CA VAL A 309 -12.50 2.88 6.90
C VAL A 309 -13.43 2.06 6.00
N SER A 310 -14.13 2.72 5.08
CA SER A 310 -15.00 2.08 4.09
C SER A 310 -14.66 2.41 2.63
N HIS A 311 -13.72 3.33 2.37
CA HIS A 311 -13.27 3.65 1.00
C HIS A 311 -11.79 4.04 1.00
N ILE A 312 -11.02 3.40 0.11
CA ILE A 312 -9.60 3.67 -0.10
C ILE A 312 -9.37 4.26 -1.50
N VAL A 313 -8.60 5.36 -1.54
CA VAL A 313 -8.08 5.96 -2.77
C VAL A 313 -6.57 6.08 -2.66
N VAL A 314 -5.84 5.60 -3.66
CA VAL A 314 -4.38 5.76 -3.78
C VAL A 314 -4.08 6.34 -5.15
N GLY A 315 -3.26 7.37 -5.19
CA GLY A 315 -2.82 7.99 -6.44
C GLY A 315 -1.75 9.04 -6.21
N ALA A 316 -1.58 9.95 -7.16
CA ALA A 316 -0.62 11.04 -7.04
C ALA A 316 -1.05 12.09 -5.99
N SER A 317 -0.10 12.52 -5.17
CA SER A 317 -0.23 13.76 -4.39
C SER A 317 -0.36 14.95 -5.34
N PRO A 318 -1.20 15.94 -5.00
CA PRO A 318 -1.29 17.17 -5.78
C PRO A 318 0.07 17.87 -5.86
N LEU A 319 0.41 18.41 -7.03
CA LEU A 319 1.61 19.24 -7.20
C LEU A 319 1.52 20.48 -6.30
N ASP A 320 2.65 21.00 -5.83
CA ASP A 320 2.69 22.21 -4.98
C ASP A 320 1.99 23.42 -5.63
N SER A 321 2.02 23.50 -6.96
CA SER A 321 1.35 24.54 -7.75
C SER A 321 -0.13 24.27 -8.03
N ASP A 322 -0.64 23.08 -7.72
CA ASP A 322 -2.02 22.69 -7.98
C ASP A 322 -2.93 23.06 -6.80
N PHE A 323 -3.76 24.09 -7.01
CA PHE A 323 -4.77 24.55 -6.06
C PHE A 323 -6.20 24.19 -6.48
N SER A 324 -6.37 23.34 -7.51
CA SER A 324 -7.69 22.89 -7.97
C SER A 324 -8.38 21.95 -6.99
N VAL A 325 -7.60 21.39 -6.06
CA VAL A 325 -8.05 20.53 -4.95
C VAL A 325 -8.00 21.25 -3.60
N ALA A 326 -7.88 22.57 -3.61
CA ALA A 326 -7.92 23.37 -2.39
C ALA A 326 -9.22 23.14 -1.62
N GLU A 327 -9.14 23.04 -0.30
CA GLU A 327 -10.29 22.83 0.58
C GLU A 327 -10.00 23.31 2.00
N ILE A 328 -11.09 23.65 2.70
CA ILE A 328 -11.09 24.06 4.11
C ILE A 328 -12.04 23.14 4.85
N VAL A 329 -11.57 22.56 5.95
CA VAL A 329 -12.40 21.75 6.85
C VAL A 329 -12.71 22.56 8.10
N PHE A 330 -13.97 22.71 8.44
CA PHE A 330 -14.43 23.44 9.61
C PHE A 330 -14.79 22.49 10.75
N HIS A 331 -14.52 22.90 12.00
CA HIS A 331 -14.66 22.05 13.17
C HIS A 331 -15.49 22.73 14.28
N GLU A 332 -16.23 21.91 15.04
CA GLU A 332 -17.06 22.31 16.19
C GLU A 332 -16.25 22.74 17.41
N GLY A 333 -14.96 22.39 17.45
CA GLY A 333 -14.06 22.63 18.57
C GLY A 333 -12.91 23.52 18.20
N ASN A 334 -12.37 24.26 19.17
CA ASN A 334 -11.16 25.05 18.95
C ASN A 334 -9.94 24.17 18.68
N ASN A 335 -8.99 24.66 17.88
CA ASN A 335 -7.76 23.96 17.48
C ASN A 335 -8.01 22.65 16.70
N ALA A 336 -9.13 22.52 15.98
CA ALA A 336 -9.52 21.30 15.27
C ALA A 336 -9.55 20.05 16.18
N THR A 337 -10.04 20.20 17.41
CA THR A 337 -10.04 19.14 18.44
C THR A 337 -11.34 18.35 18.56
N GLN A 338 -12.43 18.84 17.95
CA GLN A 338 -13.74 18.17 17.91
C GLN A 338 -14.15 17.91 16.46
N ASN A 339 -15.40 17.50 16.27
CA ASN A 339 -15.98 16.99 15.05
C ASN A 339 -15.90 17.99 13.88
N THR A 340 -15.77 17.45 12.68
CA THR A 340 -15.87 18.16 11.41
C THR A 340 -17.32 18.56 11.21
N VAL A 341 -17.57 19.85 11.11
CA VAL A 341 -18.87 20.40 10.75
C VAL A 341 -19.10 20.19 9.26
N CYS A 342 -18.13 20.59 8.44
CA CYS A 342 -18.21 20.42 6.99
C CYS A 342 -16.84 20.61 6.33
N THR A 343 -16.73 20.14 5.09
CA THR A 343 -15.60 20.41 4.20
C THR A 343 -16.06 21.24 3.01
N VAL A 344 -15.44 22.41 2.84
CA VAL A 344 -15.75 23.35 1.76
C VAL A 344 -14.63 23.31 0.72
N PRO A 345 -14.92 22.91 -0.54
CA PRO A 345 -13.99 23.09 -1.65
C PRO A 345 -13.61 24.56 -1.80
N PHE A 346 -12.32 24.83 -1.84
CA PHE A 346 -11.73 26.16 -1.89
C PHE A 346 -10.95 26.37 -3.19
N ALA A 347 -11.42 25.74 -4.26
CA ALA A 347 -10.85 25.86 -5.61
C ALA A 347 -11.60 26.87 -6.50
N LYS A 348 -12.83 27.24 -6.14
CA LYS A 348 -13.66 28.22 -6.84
C LYS A 348 -14.35 29.13 -5.85
N GLY A 349 -14.64 30.36 -6.29
CA GLY A 349 -15.40 31.31 -5.48
C GLY A 349 -16.78 30.77 -5.16
N ASP A 350 -17.21 30.95 -3.91
CA ASP A 350 -18.53 30.53 -3.44
C ASP A 350 -19.01 31.40 -2.28
N GLN A 351 -20.31 31.41 -2.06
CA GLN A 351 -20.93 31.99 -0.89
C GLN A 351 -22.23 31.26 -0.58
N PHE A 352 -22.48 31.01 0.70
CA PHE A 352 -23.68 30.27 1.09
C PHE A 352 -24.06 30.55 2.54
N LYS A 353 -25.34 30.31 2.80
CA LYS A 353 -25.93 30.30 4.13
C LYS A 353 -25.75 28.91 4.76
N MET A 354 -25.42 28.87 6.04
CA MET A 354 -25.25 27.62 6.80
C MET A 354 -26.60 27.08 7.31
N GLY A 355 -26.60 25.84 7.75
CA GLY A 355 -27.75 25.10 8.24
C GLY A 355 -28.40 24.18 7.19
N ASP A 356 -29.20 23.25 7.70
CA ASP A 356 -29.85 22.18 6.92
C ASP A 356 -30.55 22.70 5.67
N GLY A 357 -30.21 22.09 4.52
CA GLY A 357 -30.79 22.41 3.22
C GLY A 357 -30.36 23.74 2.60
N ASN A 358 -29.55 24.56 3.29
CA ASN A 358 -29.13 25.87 2.79
C ASN A 358 -27.81 25.83 2.00
N ASN A 359 -27.02 24.77 2.14
CA ASN A 359 -25.73 24.63 1.47
C ASN A 359 -25.46 23.19 1.02
N PRO A 360 -24.65 23.00 -0.04
CA PRO A 360 -24.34 21.69 -0.58
C PRO A 360 -23.24 20.94 0.19
N TYR A 361 -22.65 21.56 1.22
CA TYR A 361 -21.48 21.04 1.94
C TYR A 361 -21.82 20.45 3.31
N GLY A 362 -23.09 20.55 3.74
CA GLY A 362 -23.54 20.10 5.06
C GLY A 362 -23.04 20.98 6.21
N CYS A 363 -22.68 22.24 5.95
CA CYS A 363 -22.23 23.13 7.02
C CYS A 363 -23.39 23.54 7.93
N ASP A 364 -23.33 23.09 9.18
CA ASP A 364 -24.32 23.43 10.21
C ASP A 364 -24.21 24.88 10.66
N ASN A 365 -25.36 25.43 11.03
CA ASN A 365 -25.46 26.80 11.52
C ASN A 365 -24.99 26.89 12.97
N ASP A 366 -24.16 27.89 13.27
CA ASP A 366 -23.67 28.19 14.61
C ASP A 366 -22.78 27.11 15.27
N GLU A 367 -22.22 26.19 14.48
CA GLU A 367 -21.33 25.14 15.01
C GLU A 367 -19.83 25.44 14.81
N ILE A 368 -19.47 26.19 13.76
CA ILE A 368 -18.06 26.37 13.36
C ILE A 368 -17.26 27.21 14.36
N ARG A 369 -16.20 26.62 14.93
CA ARG A 369 -15.28 27.28 15.88
C ARG A 369 -13.87 27.47 15.36
N SER A 370 -13.38 26.51 14.58
CA SER A 370 -12.02 26.50 14.05
C SER A 370 -11.98 25.88 12.64
N ALA A 371 -10.82 25.89 11.99
CA ALA A 371 -10.67 25.28 10.68
C ALA A 371 -9.27 24.69 10.45
N THR A 372 -9.21 23.69 9.58
CA THR A 372 -7.98 23.24 8.93
C THR A 372 -8.02 23.70 7.47
N VAL A 373 -7.15 24.63 7.10
CA VAL A 373 -6.91 24.98 5.69
C VAL A 373 -5.98 23.91 5.13
N VAL A 374 -6.54 22.96 4.37
CA VAL A 374 -5.78 21.83 3.83
C VAL A 374 -4.82 22.31 2.74
N ARG A 375 -5.34 23.14 1.83
CA ARG A 375 -4.57 23.76 0.76
C ARG A 375 -5.22 25.06 0.32
N ALA A 376 -4.43 26.10 0.06
CA ALA A 376 -4.92 27.39 -0.43
C ALA A 376 -3.78 28.23 -1.02
N LYS A 377 -4.08 28.97 -2.11
CA LYS A 377 -3.11 29.86 -2.73
C LYS A 377 -2.96 31.17 -1.98
N LYS A 378 -1.75 31.73 -1.93
CA LYS A 378 -1.47 33.08 -1.44
C LYS A 378 -2.43 34.10 -2.05
N GLY A 379 -3.00 34.95 -1.21
CA GLY A 379 -3.98 35.97 -1.56
C GLY A 379 -5.43 35.50 -1.52
N SER A 380 -5.67 34.18 -1.41
CA SER A 380 -7.01 33.65 -1.16
C SER A 380 -7.53 34.16 0.19
N TYR A 381 -8.85 34.30 0.31
CA TYR A 381 -9.48 34.66 1.56
C TYR A 381 -10.83 33.97 1.75
N PHE A 382 -11.27 33.86 2.99
CA PHE A 382 -12.66 33.55 3.30
C PHE A 382 -13.17 34.41 4.46
N THR A 383 -14.47 34.62 4.53
CA THR A 383 -15.12 35.42 5.58
C THR A 383 -16.29 34.65 6.15
N LEU A 384 -16.33 34.53 7.48
CA LEU A 384 -17.47 34.00 8.23
C LEU A 384 -18.19 35.14 8.93
N VAL A 385 -19.52 35.12 8.90
CA VAL A 385 -20.38 36.11 9.54
C VAL A 385 -21.51 35.42 10.30
N GLY A 386 -21.95 36.03 11.40
CA GLY A 386 -23.02 35.46 12.21
C GLY A 386 -24.44 35.84 11.80
N ASN A 387 -24.59 36.72 10.81
CA ASN A 387 -25.92 37.01 10.28
C ASN A 387 -26.28 35.99 9.17
N PRO A 388 -27.43 35.29 9.25
CA PRO A 388 -27.83 34.29 8.26
C PRO A 388 -28.13 34.88 6.87
N ASP A 389 -28.34 36.18 6.75
CA ASP A 389 -28.52 36.89 5.47
C ASP A 389 -27.18 37.42 4.91
N GLY A 390 -26.05 37.07 5.54
CA GLY A 390 -24.71 37.42 5.09
C GLY A 390 -24.26 38.84 5.43
N THR A 391 -25.07 39.62 6.16
CA THR A 391 -24.71 40.99 6.57
C THR A 391 -23.67 41.02 7.70
N PHE A 392 -22.99 42.15 7.89
CA PHE A 392 -21.87 42.27 8.83
C PHE A 392 -22.27 42.81 10.21
N ASN A 393 -23.56 42.84 10.54
CA ASN A 393 -24.04 43.42 11.81
C ASN A 393 -24.00 42.44 13.01
N GLN A 394 -23.68 41.16 12.78
CA GLN A 394 -23.58 40.13 13.81
C GLN A 394 -22.20 39.44 13.78
N GLY A 395 -21.14 40.24 13.86
CA GLY A 395 -19.77 39.74 13.84
C GLY A 395 -19.28 39.32 12.46
N ARG A 396 -17.99 39.57 12.22
CA ARG A 396 -17.31 39.19 10.99
C ARG A 396 -15.89 38.76 11.29
N THR A 397 -15.51 37.58 10.84
CA THR A 397 -14.11 37.12 10.84
C THR A 397 -13.66 36.86 9.42
N THR A 398 -12.62 37.58 8.98
CA THR A 398 -11.99 37.40 7.67
C THR A 398 -10.64 36.73 7.84
N VAL A 399 -10.39 35.70 7.05
CA VAL A 399 -9.12 34.97 7.01
C VAL A 399 -8.49 35.22 5.65
N THR A 400 -7.25 35.72 5.64
CA THR A 400 -6.45 35.94 4.44
C THR A 400 -5.23 35.04 4.45
N VAL A 401 -5.00 34.35 3.34
CA VAL A 401 -3.83 33.49 3.12
C VAL A 401 -2.66 34.36 2.64
N LEU A 402 -1.63 34.48 3.46
CA LEU A 402 -0.45 35.32 3.22
C LEU A 402 0.64 34.61 2.40
N GLN A 403 0.68 33.28 2.46
CA GLN A 403 1.57 32.41 1.68
C GLN A 403 0.85 31.15 1.23
N ASP A 404 1.35 30.50 0.18
CA ASP A 404 0.79 29.24 -0.31
C ASP A 404 0.77 28.20 0.82
N ILE A 405 -0.42 27.67 1.09
CA ILE A 405 -0.64 26.58 2.02
C ILE A 405 -0.67 25.31 1.17
N ILE A 406 0.43 24.57 1.19
CA ILE A 406 0.57 23.24 0.55
C ILE A 406 0.73 22.11 1.58
N VAL A 407 0.92 22.49 2.85
CA VAL A 407 0.86 21.63 4.04
C VAL A 407 -0.25 22.19 4.94
N PRO A 408 -1.17 21.36 5.45
CA PRO A 408 -2.34 21.84 6.20
C PRO A 408 -2.00 22.75 7.38
N ARG A 409 -2.82 23.78 7.58
CA ARG A 409 -2.68 24.75 8.67
C ARG A 409 -3.97 24.85 9.48
N VAL A 410 -3.85 24.76 10.80
CA VAL A 410 -4.98 24.92 11.72
C VAL A 410 -5.13 26.40 12.08
N ILE A 411 -6.33 26.92 11.88
CA ILE A 411 -6.83 28.17 12.45
C ILE A 411 -7.45 27.79 13.79
N PRO A 412 -6.90 28.21 14.94
CA PRO A 412 -7.30 27.67 16.23
C PRO A 412 -8.66 28.16 16.71
N SER A 413 -9.10 29.35 16.30
CA SER A 413 -10.39 29.94 16.66
C SER A 413 -10.69 31.14 15.76
N PHE A 414 -11.97 31.47 15.58
CA PHE A 414 -12.45 32.67 14.90
C PHE A 414 -12.74 33.88 15.82
N ASN A 415 -12.33 33.82 17.10
CA ASN A 415 -12.64 34.83 18.12
C ASN A 415 -11.60 35.91 18.35
N ARG A 416 -10.41 35.76 17.78
CA ARG A 416 -9.32 36.71 17.99
C ARG A 416 -8.66 37.06 16.67
N THR A 417 -8.28 38.32 16.55
CA THR A 417 -7.40 38.77 15.48
C THR A 417 -5.99 38.27 15.78
N TYR A 418 -5.35 37.63 14.80
CA TYR A 418 -3.96 37.24 14.88
C TYR A 418 -3.38 37.08 13.47
N ASN A 419 -2.06 37.03 13.36
CA ASN A 419 -1.38 36.67 12.14
C ASN A 419 -0.16 35.80 12.44
N ASP A 420 0.17 34.94 11.49
CA ASP A 420 1.46 34.25 11.40
C ASP A 420 2.02 34.44 9.97
N ASP A 421 3.05 33.68 9.61
CA ASP A 421 3.69 33.78 8.29
C ASP A 421 2.77 33.36 7.12
N PHE A 422 1.73 32.57 7.40
CA PHE A 422 0.85 31.95 6.40
C PHE A 422 -0.56 32.51 6.40
N ILE A 423 -1.10 32.91 7.55
CA ILE A 423 -2.50 33.28 7.71
C ILE A 423 -2.64 34.55 8.55
N LYS A 424 -3.53 35.44 8.11
CA LYS A 424 -4.06 36.56 8.89
C LYS A 424 -5.54 36.33 9.19
N VAL A 425 -5.92 36.38 10.45
CA VAL A 425 -7.31 36.32 10.91
C VAL A 425 -7.69 37.68 11.49
N GLU A 426 -8.77 38.28 10.99
CA GLU A 426 -9.25 39.61 11.37
C GLU A 426 -10.70 39.56 11.83
N VAL A 427 -10.93 39.88 13.11
CA VAL A 427 -12.26 39.92 13.73
C VAL A 427 -12.74 41.37 13.83
N THR A 428 -13.92 41.67 13.29
CA THR A 428 -14.49 43.03 13.22
C THR A 428 -16.00 43.04 13.51
N HIS A 429 -16.60 44.23 13.61
CA HIS A 429 -18.04 44.46 13.75
C HIS A 429 -18.70 43.76 14.96
N GLY A 430 -18.22 44.05 16.17
CA GLY A 430 -18.79 43.51 17.43
C GLY A 430 -18.25 42.13 17.84
N GLY A 431 -17.65 41.38 16.90
CA GLY A 431 -16.78 40.25 17.16
C GLY A 431 -17.43 38.94 17.64
N ASN A 432 -16.63 37.86 17.51
CA ASN A 432 -16.92 36.45 17.84
C ASN A 432 -17.99 35.77 16.97
N VAL A 433 -17.55 35.08 15.91
CA VAL A 433 -18.38 34.17 15.08
C VAL A 433 -18.10 32.68 15.36
N ASP A 434 -17.30 32.39 16.38
CA ASP A 434 -16.96 31.03 16.83
C ASP A 434 -18.17 30.40 17.52
N GLY A 435 -18.70 29.35 16.90
CA GLY A 435 -19.98 28.74 17.28
C GLY A 435 -21.16 29.68 17.06
N LYS A 436 -21.04 30.61 16.09
CA LYS A 436 -22.09 31.58 15.71
C LYS A 436 -22.04 31.93 14.23
N SER A 437 -21.36 31.12 13.41
CA SER A 437 -21.24 31.40 11.99
C SER A 437 -22.50 30.91 11.29
N SER A 438 -23.12 31.78 10.49
CA SER A 438 -24.37 31.47 9.78
C SER A 438 -24.26 31.68 8.27
N TYR A 439 -23.20 32.34 7.79
CA TYR A 439 -22.97 32.57 6.37
C TYR A 439 -21.46 32.68 6.07
N GLY A 440 -21.05 32.15 4.92
CA GLY A 440 -19.66 32.12 4.47
C GLY A 440 -19.47 32.76 3.10
N TYR A 441 -18.36 33.48 2.93
CA TYR A 441 -17.87 33.98 1.64
C TYR A 441 -16.48 33.41 1.38
N PHE A 442 -16.25 32.84 0.21
CA PHE A 442 -15.01 32.16 -0.15
C PHE A 442 -14.48 32.75 -1.46
N GLY A 443 -13.30 33.36 -1.39
CA GLY A 443 -12.59 33.96 -2.52
C GLY A 443 -11.21 33.31 -2.70
N PRO A 444 -11.14 32.08 -3.25
CA PRO A 444 -9.88 31.44 -3.54
C PRO A 444 -9.20 31.99 -4.80
N LEU A 445 -7.89 31.87 -4.83
CA LEU A 445 -7.06 32.05 -6.02
C LEU A 445 -6.55 30.68 -6.51
N GLN A 446 -6.23 30.60 -7.80
CA GLN A 446 -5.75 29.39 -8.49
C GLN A 446 -4.34 29.60 -9.03
#